data_AF-A0A150QPZ1-F1
#
_entry.id   AF-A0A150QPZ1-F1
#
_cell.length_a   1.000
_cell.length_b   1.000
_cell.length_c   1.000
_cell.angle_alpha   90.00
_cell.angle_beta   90.00
_cell.angle_gamma   90.00
#
_symmetry.space_group_name_H-M   'P 1'
#
loop_
_entity.id
_entity.type
_entity.pdbx_description
1 polymer ?
#
loop_
_entity_poly.entity_id
_entity_poly.type
_entity_poly.pdbx_seq_one_letter_code
_entity_poly.pdbx_strand_id
1 'polypeptide(L)' 'MKLAIDLSPAQADRLNERAKSLGLQPEELARAAVADLLTTPEDEFRAAAEVVLQKNAELYRRLA' A
#
# COMPACT_ATOMS: atom_id res chain seq x y z
N MET A 1 17.13 10.74 4.91
CA MET A 1 17.56 9.84 6.00
C MET A 1 18.07 8.55 5.37
N LYS A 2 19.14 7.94 5.91
CA LYS A 2 19.57 6.58 5.53
C LYS A 2 19.16 5.62 6.64
N LEU A 3 18.56 4.50 6.28
CA LEU A 3 18.14 3.44 7.19
C LEU A 3 18.88 2.16 6.80
N ALA A 4 19.55 1.53 7.76
CA ALA A 4 20.11 0.19 7.59
C ALA A 4 19.09 -0.81 8.14
N ILE A 5 18.80 -1.85 7.36
CA ILE A 5 17.87 -2.92 7.73
C ILE A 5 18.56 -4.26 7.51
N ASP A 6 18.46 -5.15 8.48
CA ASP A 6 18.94 -6.52 8.35
C ASP A 6 17.88 -7.36 7.65
N LEU A 7 18.26 -7.97 6.54
CA LEU A 7 17.42 -8.91 5.80
C LEU A 7 18.00 -10.31 5.96
N SER A 8 17.13 -11.31 6.15
CA SER A 8 17.56 -12.69 5.96
C SER A 8 18.03 -12.91 4.51
N PRO A 9 18.91 -13.87 4.24
CA PRO A 9 19.38 -14.15 2.89
C PRO A 9 18.23 -14.34 1.89
N ALA A 10 17.18 -15.08 2.28
CA ALA A 10 16.01 -15.31 1.44
C ALA A 10 15.21 -14.03 1.14
N GLN A 11 15.16 -13.06 2.07
CA GLN A 11 14.51 -11.77 1.83
C GLN A 11 15.34 -10.90 0.88
N ALA A 12 16.67 -10.91 1.05
CA ALA A 12 17.59 -10.18 0.17
C ALA A 12 17.51 -10.71 -1.27
N ASP A 13 17.50 -12.05 -1.44
CA ASP A 13 17.37 -12.69 -2.75
C ASP A 13 16.06 -12.30 -3.44
N ARG A 14 14.93 -12.39 -2.72
CA ARG A 14 13.62 -11.98 -3.27
C ARG A 14 13.58 -10.50 -3.66
N LEU A 15 14.18 -9.62 -2.86
CA LEU A 15 14.26 -8.19 -3.19
C LEU A 15 15.06 -7.97 -4.47
N ASN A 16 16.22 -8.62 -4.59
CA ASN A 16 17.08 -8.53 -5.77
C ASN A 16 16.40 -9.05 -7.03
N GLU A 17 15.77 -10.22 -6.97
CA GLU A 17 15.03 -10.81 -8.08
C GLU A 17 13.89 -9.89 -8.54
N ARG A 18 13.12 -9.35 -7.59
CA ARG A 18 12.01 -8.48 -7.90
C ARG A 18 12.47 -7.14 -8.49
N ALA A 19 13.52 -6.54 -7.93
CA ALA A 19 14.11 -5.30 -8.45
C ALA A 19 14.64 -5.51 -9.87
N LYS A 20 15.36 -6.61 -10.10
CA LYS A 20 15.84 -7.01 -11.43
C LYS A 20 14.69 -7.20 -12.43
N SER A 21 13.60 -7.85 -12.03
CA SER A 21 12.43 -8.04 -12.90
C SER A 21 11.78 -6.71 -13.35
N LEU A 22 11.97 -5.65 -12.56
CA LEU A 22 11.44 -4.32 -12.82
C LEU A 22 12.48 -3.36 -13.42
N GLY A 23 13.73 -3.81 -13.61
CA GLY A 23 14.83 -2.96 -14.08
C GLY A 23 15.26 -1.88 -13.07
N LEU A 24 15.01 -2.11 -11.77
CA LEU A 24 15.30 -1.16 -10.68
C LEU A 24 16.49 -1.66 -9.84
N GLN A 25 17.13 -0.74 -9.12
CA GLN A 25 18.01 -1.14 -8.03
C GLN A 25 17.20 -1.60 -6.80
N PRO A 26 17.72 -2.56 -6.00
CA PRO A 26 17.06 -3.06 -4.79
C PRO A 26 16.64 -1.95 -3.82
N GLU A 27 17.48 -0.92 -3.66
CA GLU A 27 17.23 0.22 -2.78
C GLU A 27 16.08 1.11 -3.28
N GLU A 28 15.91 1.20 -4.60
CA GLU A 28 14.82 1.98 -5.19
C GLU A 28 13.48 1.28 -4.98
N LEU A 29 13.46 -0.04 -5.18
CA LEU A 29 12.29 -0.86 -4.89
C LEU A 29 11.95 -0.83 -3.39
N ALA A 30 12.95 -0.98 -2.51
CA ALA A 30 12.73 -0.92 -1.07
C ALA A 30 12.19 0.45 -0.63
N ARG A 31 12.72 1.54 -1.17
CA ARG A 31 12.21 2.90 -0.91
C ARG A 31 10.78 3.06 -1.40
N ALA A 32 10.44 2.58 -2.58
CA ALA A 32 9.09 2.64 -3.12
C ALA A 32 8.11 1.82 -2.26
N ALA A 33 8.50 0.64 -1.81
CA ALA A 33 7.68 -0.19 -0.92
C ALA A 33 7.44 0.47 0.45
N VAL A 34 8.46 1.13 1.03
CA VAL A 34 8.28 1.92 2.26
C VAL A 34 7.37 3.11 2.02
N ALA A 35 7.53 3.83 0.91
CA ALA A 35 6.66 4.94 0.56
C ALA A 35 5.21 4.47 0.41
N ASP A 36 4.98 3.37 -0.31
CA ASP A 36 3.67 2.75 -0.52
C ASP A 36 3.01 2.32 0.80
N LEU A 37 3.79 1.68 1.68
CA LEU A 37 3.34 1.30 3.02
C LEU A 37 2.94 2.51 3.88
N LEU A 38 3.64 3.64 3.73
CA LEU A 38 3.42 4.86 4.50
C LEU A 38 2.39 5.80 3.86
N THR A 39 2.06 5.63 2.58
CA THR A 39 0.90 6.28 1.99
C THR A 39 -0.32 5.77 2.71
N THR A 40 -0.99 6.63 3.47
CA THR A 40 -2.26 6.33 4.12
C THR A 40 -3.36 6.30 3.05
N PRO A 41 -3.84 5.13 2.59
CA PRO A 41 -5.02 5.06 1.75
C PRO A 41 -6.28 5.20 2.63
N GLU A 42 -6.10 5.06 3.94
CA GLU A 42 -7.15 4.81 4.91
C GLU A 42 -8.10 5.99 5.01
N ASP A 43 -7.64 7.24 5.00
CA ASP A 43 -8.55 8.38 5.16
C ASP A 43 -9.40 8.65 3.91
N GLU A 44 -8.81 8.62 2.71
CA GLU A 44 -9.56 8.81 1.46
C GLU A 44 -10.48 7.62 1.17
N PHE A 45 -9.98 6.39 1.37
CA PHE A 45 -10.79 5.18 1.22
C PHE A 45 -11.92 5.13 2.24
N ARG A 46 -11.66 5.46 3.51
CA ARG A 46 -12.68 5.48 4.57
C ARG A 46 -13.71 6.57 4.34
N ALA A 47 -13.30 7.76 3.90
CA ALA A 47 -14.23 8.81 3.51
C ALA A 47 -15.12 8.37 2.33
N ALA A 48 -14.55 7.73 1.31
CA ALA A 48 -15.32 7.20 0.18
C ALA A 48 -16.28 6.07 0.62
N ALA A 49 -15.81 5.16 1.48
CA ALA A 49 -16.61 4.07 2.03
C ALA A 49 -17.78 4.60 2.86
N GLU A 50 -17.57 5.61 3.71
CA GLU A 50 -18.64 6.26 4.49
C GLU A 50 -19.71 6.88 3.59
N VAL A 51 -19.31 7.58 2.51
CA VAL A 51 -20.27 8.16 1.56
C VAL A 51 -21.12 7.08 0.89
N VAL A 52 -20.53 5.96 0.48
CA VAL A 52 -21.26 4.84 -0.15
C VAL A 52 -22.23 4.19 0.85
N LEU A 53 -21.78 3.95 2.08
CA LEU A 53 -22.61 3.36 3.14
C LEU A 53 -23.79 4.26 3.50
N GLN A 54 -23.58 5.57 3.64
CA GLN A 54 -24.67 6.54 3.89
C GLN A 54 -25.71 6.53 2.78
N LYS A 55 -25.28 6.58 1.51
CA LYS A 55 -26.19 6.54 0.36
C LYS A 55 -27.02 5.27 0.33
N ASN A 56 -26.42 4.12 0.62
CA ASN A 56 -27.15 2.85 0.68
C ASN A 56 -28.14 2.81 1.85
N ALA A 57 -27.74 3.28 3.04
CA ALA A 57 -28.63 3.36 4.20
C ALA A 57 -29.83 4.29 3.96
N GLU A 58 -29.63 5.37 3.21
CA GLU A 58 -30.72 6.24 2.78
C GLU A 58 -31.62 5.57 1.73
N LEU A 59 -31.04 4.87 0.77
CA LEU A 59 -31.78 4.14 -0.26
C LEU A 59 -32.67 3.04 0.36
N TYR A 60 -32.13 2.26 1.30
CA TYR A 60 -32.90 1.26 2.04
C TYR A 60 -34.02 1.88 2.89
N ARG A 61 -33.78 3.05 3.52
CA ARG A 61 -34.84 3.77 4.27
C ARG A 61 -35.99 4.25 3.40
N ARG A 62 -35.75 4.56 2.12
CA ARG A 62 -36.78 5.00 1.17
C ARG A 62 -37.58 3.83 0.57
N LEU A 63 -37.03 2.62 0.65
CA LEU A 63 -37.63 1.39 0.11
C LEU A 63 -38.44 0.59 1.14
N ALA A 64 -38.40 0.98 2.41
CA ALA A 64 -39.19 0.41 3.52
C ALA A 64 -40.38 1.31 3.84
#